data_AF-A0A7X3KXC5-F1
#
_entry.id   AF-A0A7X3KXC5-F1
#
_cell.length_a   1.000
_cell.length_b   1.000
_cell.length_c   1.000
_cell.angle_alpha   90.00
_cell.angle_beta   90.00
_cell.angle_gamma   90.00
#
_symmetry.space_group_name_H-M   'P 1'
#
loop_
_entity.id
_entity.type
_entity.pdbx_description
1 polymer ?
#
loop_
_entity_poly.entity_id
_entity_poly.type
_entity_poly.pdbx_seq_one_letter_code
_entity_poly.pdbx_strand_id
1 'polypeptide(L)'
;MPMASLELDDFRSIAMADQQGIRFFRVNTGWSEDASATGGDTVAVGPAAVATGTENMAFGILSRATGEHNSLAIGGVVQATGTRALAIGGHSAASAHAAQAFGADSKASAESALALGYLSAAIGARSVALGAESSADRDDVVSVGNSARKRPIVNLGDGEIAEASTDAVNGRQLYATNQRVIALENSTAGIRYFRVKSTKSDGVASGDDAVAIGPASGAAGPGSLGIGYAARALGGLGSIAVGSSSVSTADYAQAFGVRAYAASSGDVAIGFNTQTNGGGQAALAAGFNASASAAETVALGLQARATAQGGVAIGARTQAGNAGSAVFGHESSATADNGTAVGRAAAVTAANGVALGAGSTCDRTNSVSVGSPDARRQLVNVADATALNDAVNLAQLRAVTGELEGLRARIAALEAGR
;
A
#
# COMPACT_ATOMS: atom_id res chain seq x y z
N MET A 1 -31.26 103.69 -15.35
CA MET A 1 -30.59 102.48 -14.83
C MET A 1 -29.37 102.94 -14.05
N PRO A 2 -29.35 102.85 -12.72
CA PRO A 2 -28.11 103.12 -12.00
C PRO A 2 -27.16 101.96 -12.28
N MET A 3 -26.02 102.25 -12.90
CA MET A 3 -24.85 101.37 -12.86
C MET A 3 -24.48 101.25 -11.39
N ALA A 4 -24.63 100.06 -10.81
CA ALA A 4 -24.08 99.77 -9.50
C ALA A 4 -22.57 100.01 -9.58
N SER A 5 -22.09 101.06 -8.91
CA SER A 5 -20.68 101.26 -8.66
C SER A 5 -20.19 100.05 -7.86
N LEU A 6 -19.27 99.26 -8.41
CA LEU A 6 -18.48 98.35 -7.57
C LEU A 6 -17.76 99.23 -6.55
N GLU A 7 -18.13 99.10 -5.27
CA GLU A 7 -17.51 99.87 -4.20
C GLU A 7 -16.11 99.32 -3.91
N LEU A 8 -15.26 100.12 -3.26
CA LEU A 8 -13.88 99.75 -2.90
C LEU A 8 -13.81 98.42 -2.10
N ASP A 9 -14.90 98.07 -1.43
CA ASP A 9 -15.06 96.81 -0.72
C ASP A 9 -15.16 95.59 -1.66
N ASP A 10 -15.66 95.75 -2.90
CA ASP A 10 -15.68 94.67 -3.89
C ASP A 10 -14.25 94.32 -4.38
N PHE A 11 -13.38 95.31 -4.58
CA PHE A 11 -11.98 95.06 -4.94
C PHE A 11 -11.17 94.45 -3.80
N ARG A 12 -11.42 94.88 -2.56
CA ARG A 12 -10.84 94.22 -1.37
C ARG A 12 -11.33 92.79 -1.25
N SER A 13 -12.60 92.53 -1.58
CA SER A 13 -13.15 91.18 -1.56
C SER A 13 -12.50 90.26 -2.61
N ILE A 14 -12.17 90.79 -3.79
CA ILE A 14 -11.48 90.04 -4.87
C ILE A 14 -9.99 89.80 -4.53
N ALA A 15 -9.27 90.81 -4.04
CA ALA A 15 -7.87 90.66 -3.65
C ALA A 15 -7.69 89.77 -2.39
N MET A 16 -8.62 89.85 -1.44
CA MET A 16 -8.67 88.90 -0.32
C MET A 16 -9.04 87.49 -0.78
N ALA A 17 -9.90 87.34 -1.80
CA ALA A 17 -10.22 86.05 -2.40
C ALA A 17 -9.04 85.42 -3.16
N ASP A 18 -8.17 86.23 -3.76
CA ASP A 18 -6.94 85.79 -4.46
C ASP A 18 -5.92 85.13 -3.50
N GLN A 19 -5.80 85.66 -2.27
CA GLN A 19 -4.84 85.14 -1.29
C GLN A 19 -5.44 84.17 -0.25
N GLN A 20 -6.74 84.28 0.06
CA GLN A 20 -7.39 83.45 1.10
C GLN A 20 -8.35 82.39 0.52
N GLY A 21 -8.55 82.39 -0.79
CA GLY A 21 -9.43 81.48 -1.50
C GLY A 21 -10.90 81.95 -1.56
N ILE A 22 -11.68 81.28 -2.40
CA ILE A 22 -13.11 81.53 -2.60
C ILE A 22 -13.97 80.50 -1.85
N ARG A 23 -15.30 80.67 -1.88
CA ARG A 23 -16.23 79.68 -1.29
C ARG A 23 -15.96 78.29 -1.88
N PHE A 24 -15.78 77.29 -1.02
CA PHE A 24 -15.44 75.90 -1.34
C PHE A 24 -14.01 75.62 -1.81
N PHE A 25 -13.16 76.64 -2.05
CA PHE A 25 -11.77 76.47 -2.46
C PHE A 25 -10.84 77.32 -1.61
N ARG A 26 -10.11 76.70 -0.69
CA ARG A 26 -9.15 77.39 0.19
C ARG A 26 -7.87 76.57 0.31
N VAL A 27 -6.73 77.24 0.20
CA VAL A 27 -5.40 76.68 0.49
C VAL A 27 -4.79 77.54 1.59
N ASN A 28 -4.58 76.96 2.77
CA ASN A 28 -3.89 77.64 3.87
C ASN A 28 -2.40 77.28 3.79
N THR A 29 -1.56 78.27 3.47
CA THR A 29 -0.13 78.03 3.20
C THR A 29 0.75 79.14 3.76
N GLY A 30 1.94 78.76 4.24
CA GLY A 30 3.05 79.67 4.51
C GLY A 30 4.09 79.73 3.40
N TRP A 31 3.89 78.99 2.30
CA TRP A 31 4.79 78.96 1.15
C TRP A 31 4.44 80.07 0.16
N SER A 32 5.46 80.69 -0.43
CA SER A 32 5.31 81.73 -1.46
C SER A 32 5.18 81.18 -2.88
N GLU A 33 5.49 79.90 -3.10
CA GLU A 33 5.42 79.25 -4.41
C GLU A 33 3.99 78.76 -4.71
N ASP A 34 3.44 79.23 -5.83
CA ASP A 34 2.10 78.86 -6.30
C ASP A 34 2.10 77.48 -6.99
N ALA A 35 0.90 76.96 -7.28
CA ALA A 35 0.71 75.78 -8.11
C ALA A 35 1.09 76.07 -9.58
N SER A 36 1.62 75.06 -10.28
CA SER A 36 2.07 75.15 -11.66
C SER A 36 1.41 74.06 -12.51
N ALA A 37 0.34 74.43 -13.22
CA ALA A 37 -0.33 73.61 -14.23
C ALA A 37 0.08 74.11 -15.64
N THR A 38 1.00 73.42 -16.31
CA THR A 38 1.66 73.95 -17.53
C THR A 38 1.44 73.15 -18.79
N GLY A 39 0.92 71.93 -18.68
CA GLY A 39 0.57 71.14 -19.86
C GLY A 39 -0.93 71.15 -20.17
N GLY A 40 -1.31 70.58 -21.32
CA GLY A 40 -2.70 70.60 -21.79
C GLY A 40 -3.64 69.92 -20.79
N ASP A 41 -4.76 70.56 -20.48
CA ASP A 41 -5.82 70.02 -19.61
C ASP A 41 -5.33 69.55 -18.21
N THR A 42 -4.32 70.24 -17.67
CA THR A 42 -3.76 69.92 -16.35
C THR A 42 -4.47 70.62 -15.20
N VAL A 43 -4.39 70.04 -14.01
CA VAL A 43 -4.88 70.63 -12.75
C VAL A 43 -3.78 70.58 -11.71
N ALA A 44 -3.41 71.72 -11.13
CA ALA A 44 -2.49 71.79 -9.99
C ALA A 44 -3.16 72.58 -8.85
N VAL A 45 -3.25 71.97 -7.67
CA VAL A 45 -3.89 72.57 -6.49
C VAL A 45 -3.00 72.37 -5.27
N GLY A 46 -2.58 73.48 -4.67
CA GLY A 46 -1.75 73.50 -3.46
C GLY A 46 -0.36 74.09 -3.70
N PRO A 47 0.36 74.47 -2.63
CA PRO A 47 1.59 75.24 -2.76
C PRO A 47 2.69 74.42 -3.43
N ALA A 48 3.35 74.99 -4.43
CA ALA A 48 4.36 74.30 -5.24
C ALA A 48 3.90 72.95 -5.84
N ALA A 49 2.59 72.74 -6.01
CA ALA A 49 2.06 71.59 -6.74
C ALA A 49 2.40 71.74 -8.24
N VAL A 50 2.88 70.69 -8.90
CA VAL A 50 3.31 70.71 -10.29
C VAL A 50 2.56 69.66 -11.10
N ALA A 51 1.80 70.11 -12.09
CA ALA A 51 1.22 69.27 -13.13
C ALA A 51 1.79 69.70 -14.50
N THR A 52 2.57 68.82 -15.12
CA THR A 52 3.17 69.00 -16.46
C THR A 52 2.73 67.85 -17.36
N GLY A 53 2.90 67.92 -18.68
CA GLY A 53 2.36 66.89 -19.59
C GLY A 53 0.86 67.05 -19.80
N THR A 54 0.20 66.09 -20.42
CA THR A 54 -1.21 66.24 -20.82
C THR A 54 -2.15 65.51 -19.85
N GLU A 55 -3.24 66.16 -19.45
CA GLU A 55 -4.30 65.61 -18.58
C GLU A 55 -3.82 65.18 -17.18
N ASN A 56 -2.68 65.71 -16.74
CA ASN A 56 -2.11 65.40 -15.43
C ASN A 56 -2.74 66.22 -14.32
N MET A 57 -2.81 65.65 -13.12
CA MET A 57 -3.42 66.31 -11.98
C MET A 57 -2.57 66.16 -10.71
N ALA A 58 -2.26 67.28 -10.05
CA ALA A 58 -1.47 67.34 -8.84
C ALA A 58 -2.25 68.06 -7.73
N PHE A 59 -2.47 67.38 -6.61
CA PHE A 59 -3.19 67.90 -5.44
C PHE A 59 -2.35 67.75 -4.18
N GLY A 60 -2.01 68.87 -3.55
CA GLY A 60 -1.26 68.93 -2.30
C GLY A 60 0.12 69.56 -2.46
N ILE A 61 0.67 69.97 -1.32
CA ILE A 61 1.96 70.66 -1.27
C ILE A 61 3.07 69.83 -1.90
N LEU A 62 3.85 70.42 -2.82
CA LEU A 62 4.96 69.74 -3.52
C LEU A 62 4.55 68.43 -4.23
N SER A 63 3.26 68.25 -4.53
CA SER A 63 2.80 67.12 -5.35
C SER A 63 3.24 67.31 -6.80
N ARG A 64 3.69 66.24 -7.46
CA ARG A 64 4.24 66.28 -8.82
C ARG A 64 3.59 65.21 -9.70
N ALA A 65 2.71 65.63 -10.59
CA ALA A 65 2.17 64.80 -11.67
C ALA A 65 2.85 65.21 -12.97
N THR A 66 3.90 64.47 -13.36
CA THR A 66 4.84 64.89 -14.42
C THR A 66 5.06 63.86 -15.51
N GLY A 67 4.25 62.81 -15.56
CA GLY A 67 4.25 61.86 -16.68
C GLY A 67 3.83 62.54 -17.98
N GLU A 68 4.07 61.89 -19.13
CA GLU A 68 3.70 62.49 -20.43
C GLU A 68 2.18 62.67 -20.56
N HIS A 69 1.41 61.71 -20.02
CA HIS A 69 -0.04 61.65 -20.10
C HIS A 69 -0.66 61.04 -18.83
N ASN A 70 -1.79 61.61 -18.40
CA ASN A 70 -2.75 61.04 -17.44
C ASN A 70 -2.15 60.56 -16.11
N SER A 71 -1.17 61.27 -15.55
CA SER A 71 -0.65 60.98 -14.22
C SER A 71 -1.37 61.77 -13.13
N LEU A 72 -1.52 61.17 -11.94
CA LEU A 72 -2.24 61.76 -10.82
C LEU A 72 -1.42 61.64 -9.53
N ALA A 73 -1.16 62.77 -8.89
CA ALA A 73 -0.44 62.88 -7.63
C ALA A 73 -1.34 63.52 -6.56
N ILE A 74 -1.63 62.81 -5.46
CA ILE A 74 -2.46 63.32 -4.36
C ILE A 74 -1.75 63.13 -3.01
N GLY A 75 -1.43 64.24 -2.34
CA GLY A 75 -0.79 64.27 -1.03
C GLY A 75 0.36 65.27 -0.96
N GLY A 76 1.06 65.31 0.18
CA GLY A 76 2.28 66.12 0.32
C GLY A 76 3.50 65.40 -0.27
N VAL A 77 4.28 66.08 -1.11
CA VAL A 77 5.58 65.58 -1.63
C VAL A 77 5.43 64.29 -2.46
N VAL A 78 4.38 64.18 -3.27
CA VAL A 78 4.06 62.99 -4.06
C VAL A 78 4.68 63.04 -5.46
N GLN A 79 5.10 61.91 -6.03
CA GLN A 79 5.72 61.82 -7.34
C GLN A 79 5.02 60.80 -8.26
N ALA A 80 4.14 61.27 -9.14
CA ALA A 80 3.58 60.49 -10.24
C ALA A 80 4.29 60.88 -11.56
N THR A 81 5.47 60.31 -11.80
CA THR A 81 6.38 60.69 -12.90
C THR A 81 6.27 59.77 -14.12
N GLY A 82 5.72 58.57 -13.97
CA GLY A 82 5.44 57.69 -15.10
C GLY A 82 4.21 58.14 -15.91
N THR A 83 4.19 57.82 -17.20
CA THR A 83 2.98 57.95 -18.01
C THR A 83 1.88 57.04 -17.44
N ARG A 84 0.66 57.56 -17.25
CA ARG A 84 -0.46 56.89 -16.57
C ARG A 84 -0.17 56.47 -15.11
N ALA A 85 0.80 57.11 -14.46
CA ALA A 85 1.14 56.79 -13.08
C ALA A 85 0.15 57.39 -12.08
N LEU A 86 -0.13 56.67 -11.01
CA LEU A 86 -0.98 57.11 -9.91
C LEU A 86 -0.22 57.04 -8.60
N ALA A 87 -0.07 58.15 -7.89
CA ALA A 87 0.56 58.19 -6.58
C ALA A 87 -0.34 58.91 -5.58
N ILE A 88 -0.69 58.25 -4.48
CA ILE A 88 -1.56 58.78 -3.42
C ILE A 88 -0.96 58.48 -2.04
N GLY A 89 -0.79 59.52 -1.23
CA GLY A 89 -0.23 59.45 0.12
C GLY A 89 1.13 60.13 0.20
N GLY A 90 1.45 60.75 1.33
CA GLY A 90 2.64 61.60 1.45
C GLY A 90 3.94 60.87 1.08
N HIS A 91 4.82 61.49 0.30
CA HIS A 91 6.06 60.89 -0.20
C HIS A 91 5.90 59.62 -1.07
N SER A 92 4.69 59.28 -1.52
CA SER A 92 4.50 58.17 -2.46
C SER A 92 5.09 58.48 -3.84
N ALA A 93 5.56 57.44 -4.52
CA ALA A 93 6.20 57.54 -5.83
C ALA A 93 5.76 56.43 -6.79
N ALA A 94 5.18 56.83 -7.92
CA ALA A 94 4.88 55.97 -9.05
C ALA A 94 5.69 56.44 -10.27
N SER A 95 6.78 55.72 -10.57
CA SER A 95 7.86 56.22 -11.44
C SER A 95 7.93 55.58 -12.83
N ALA A 96 7.17 54.52 -13.09
CA ALA A 96 7.18 53.81 -14.36
C ALA A 96 5.80 53.87 -15.05
N HIS A 97 5.75 53.42 -16.31
CA HIS A 97 4.51 53.37 -17.08
C HIS A 97 3.42 52.57 -16.34
N ALA A 98 2.23 53.17 -16.18
CA ALA A 98 1.08 52.59 -15.49
C ALA A 98 1.35 52.11 -14.04
N ALA A 99 2.41 52.63 -13.39
CA ALA A 99 2.73 52.30 -12.01
C ALA A 99 1.73 52.97 -11.03
N GLN A 100 1.40 52.29 -9.94
CA GLN A 100 0.43 52.76 -8.96
C GLN A 100 0.96 52.61 -7.54
N ALA A 101 1.02 53.71 -6.79
CA ALA A 101 1.53 53.76 -5.41
C ALA A 101 0.46 54.36 -4.48
N PHE A 102 0.03 53.58 -3.49
CA PHE A 102 -0.96 53.98 -2.50
C PHE A 102 -0.43 53.79 -1.08
N GLY A 103 -0.42 54.87 -0.29
CA GLY A 103 0.08 54.90 1.07
C GLY A 103 1.34 55.74 1.20
N ALA A 104 1.60 56.28 2.39
CA ALA A 104 2.77 57.12 2.61
C ALA A 104 4.07 56.33 2.34
N ASP A 105 5.03 56.97 1.66
CA ASP A 105 6.32 56.38 1.29
C ASP A 105 6.22 55.09 0.43
N SER A 106 5.06 54.82 -0.18
CA SER A 106 4.89 53.69 -1.11
C SER A 106 5.60 53.96 -2.44
N LYS A 107 6.19 52.93 -3.05
CA LYS A 107 7.00 53.05 -4.26
C LYS A 107 6.65 52.00 -5.31
N ALA A 108 6.05 52.41 -6.42
CA ALA A 108 5.87 51.58 -7.61
C ALA A 108 6.88 52.01 -8.69
N SER A 109 7.95 51.23 -8.87
CA SER A 109 9.12 51.60 -9.68
C SER A 109 9.18 50.95 -11.06
N ALA A 110 8.34 49.94 -11.31
CA ALA A 110 8.35 49.17 -12.56
C ALA A 110 7.01 49.25 -13.29
N GLU A 111 7.05 48.86 -14.57
CA GLU A 111 5.89 48.90 -15.46
C GLU A 111 4.72 48.11 -14.89
N SER A 112 3.53 48.74 -14.87
CA SER A 112 2.28 48.16 -14.36
C SER A 112 2.38 47.60 -12.92
N ALA A 113 3.32 48.12 -12.12
CA ALA A 113 3.49 47.68 -10.73
C ALA A 113 2.51 48.39 -9.79
N LEU A 114 2.01 47.68 -8.77
CA LEU A 114 1.11 48.20 -7.74
C LEU A 114 1.74 48.08 -6.35
N ALA A 115 2.03 49.20 -5.70
CA ALA A 115 2.46 49.28 -4.31
C ALA A 115 1.29 49.77 -3.45
N LEU A 116 0.77 48.90 -2.58
CA LEU A 116 -0.38 49.20 -1.72
C LEU A 116 -0.04 49.03 -0.24
N GLY A 117 0.29 50.14 0.43
CA GLY A 117 0.60 50.20 1.87
C GLY A 117 1.77 51.13 2.20
N TYR A 118 1.86 51.55 3.47
CA TYR A 118 2.97 52.36 3.99
C TYR A 118 4.32 51.67 3.73
N LEU A 119 5.29 52.36 3.12
CA LEU A 119 6.60 51.78 2.75
C LEU A 119 6.54 50.52 1.85
N SER A 120 5.43 50.25 1.16
CA SER A 120 5.36 49.15 0.20
C SER A 120 6.19 49.47 -1.05
N ALA A 121 6.87 48.47 -1.62
CA ALA A 121 7.73 48.62 -2.78
C ALA A 121 7.42 47.56 -3.85
N ALA A 122 6.89 47.98 -4.99
CA ALA A 122 6.69 47.13 -6.16
C ALA A 122 7.77 47.45 -7.20
N ILE A 123 8.76 46.56 -7.30
CA ILE A 123 10.01 46.72 -8.06
C ILE A 123 10.03 45.85 -9.31
N GLY A 124 9.37 44.69 -9.30
CA GLY A 124 9.20 43.86 -10.50
C GLY A 124 8.07 44.37 -11.42
N ALA A 125 8.18 44.14 -12.72
CA ALA A 125 7.14 44.47 -13.68
C ALA A 125 5.88 43.63 -13.45
N ARG A 126 4.69 44.22 -13.62
CA ARG A 126 3.39 43.55 -13.41
C ARG A 126 3.24 42.92 -12.01
N SER A 127 3.95 43.46 -11.01
CA SER A 127 3.95 42.94 -9.65
C SER A 127 3.04 43.75 -8.71
N VAL A 128 2.61 43.11 -7.62
CA VAL A 128 1.80 43.74 -6.56
C VAL A 128 2.49 43.56 -5.21
N ALA A 129 2.86 44.66 -4.56
CA ALA A 129 3.30 44.68 -3.17
C ALA A 129 2.10 45.05 -2.27
N LEU A 130 1.54 44.05 -1.58
CA LEU A 130 0.31 44.17 -0.81
C LEU A 130 0.58 44.23 0.70
N GLY A 131 0.31 45.38 1.32
CA GLY A 131 0.49 45.66 2.74
C GLY A 131 1.72 46.52 3.05
N ALA A 132 1.74 47.09 4.26
CA ALA A 132 2.86 47.94 4.69
C ALA A 132 4.20 47.20 4.63
N GLU A 133 5.26 47.85 4.16
CA GLU A 133 6.62 47.30 4.03
C GLU A 133 6.71 46.06 3.10
N SER A 134 5.65 45.70 2.38
CA SER A 134 5.71 44.58 1.42
C SER A 134 6.64 44.93 0.26
N SER A 135 7.39 43.94 -0.21
CA SER A 135 8.34 44.09 -1.31
C SER A 135 8.05 43.04 -2.38
N ALA A 136 7.71 43.48 -3.59
CA ALA A 136 7.56 42.64 -4.76
C ALA A 136 8.73 42.91 -5.72
N ASP A 137 9.78 42.09 -5.63
CA ASP A 137 11.06 42.26 -6.32
C ASP A 137 11.22 41.38 -7.57
N ARG A 138 10.19 40.62 -7.92
CA ARG A 138 10.11 39.79 -9.12
C ARG A 138 8.93 40.21 -9.99
N ASP A 139 9.03 39.94 -11.28
CA ASP A 139 7.95 40.14 -12.22
C ASP A 139 6.81 39.15 -11.96
N ASP A 140 5.57 39.54 -12.30
CA ASP A 140 4.38 38.66 -12.28
C ASP A 140 4.08 37.98 -10.93
N VAL A 141 4.29 38.70 -9.81
CA VAL A 141 3.99 38.20 -8.46
C VAL A 141 3.10 39.13 -7.66
N VAL A 142 2.36 38.53 -6.72
CA VAL A 142 1.75 39.25 -5.60
C VAL A 142 2.55 38.91 -4.34
N SER A 143 3.23 39.89 -3.77
CA SER A 143 3.95 39.77 -2.51
C SER A 143 3.13 40.36 -1.37
N VAL A 144 2.82 39.55 -0.37
CA VAL A 144 2.12 39.98 0.85
C VAL A 144 3.09 40.35 1.99
N GLY A 145 4.40 40.40 1.72
CA GLY A 145 5.43 40.62 2.74
C GLY A 145 6.79 40.93 2.12
N ASN A 146 7.84 40.62 2.85
CA ASN A 146 9.23 40.78 2.40
C ASN A 146 10.12 39.66 2.98
N SER A 147 11.42 39.73 2.70
CA SER A 147 12.41 38.73 3.13
C SER A 147 12.50 38.58 4.65
N ALA A 148 12.20 39.63 5.43
CA ALA A 148 12.16 39.57 6.88
C ALA A 148 10.76 39.17 7.39
N ARG A 149 9.71 39.82 6.89
CA ARG A 149 8.33 39.73 7.37
C ARG A 149 7.43 38.99 6.39
N LYS A 150 7.01 37.78 6.75
CA LYS A 150 6.00 37.01 6.01
C LYS A 150 4.64 37.21 6.65
N ARG A 151 3.59 37.25 5.83
CA ARG A 151 2.21 37.37 6.32
C ARG A 151 1.45 36.09 6.01
N PRO A 152 0.71 35.54 6.98
CA PRO A 152 -0.25 34.49 6.68
C PRO A 152 -1.39 35.06 5.83
N ILE A 153 -1.82 34.30 4.83
CA ILE A 153 -3.04 34.57 4.07
C ILE A 153 -4.16 33.81 4.77
N VAL A 154 -5.07 34.56 5.39
CA VAL A 154 -6.18 34.01 6.18
C VAL A 154 -7.51 34.21 5.45
N ASN A 155 -8.54 33.48 5.89
CA ASN A 155 -9.86 33.47 5.24
C ASN A 155 -9.84 32.96 3.79
N LEU A 156 -8.89 32.07 3.48
CA LEU A 156 -8.81 31.39 2.19
C LEU A 156 -9.83 30.26 2.15
N GLY A 157 -10.73 30.30 1.16
CA GLY A 157 -11.60 29.17 0.81
C GLY A 157 -10.80 27.92 0.44
N ASP A 158 -11.47 26.79 0.24
CA ASP A 158 -10.80 25.66 -0.40
C ASP A 158 -10.49 26.00 -1.85
N GLY A 159 -9.27 25.71 -2.27
CA GLY A 159 -8.93 25.67 -3.69
C GLY A 159 -9.49 24.41 -4.33
N GLU A 160 -9.82 24.46 -5.61
CA GLU A 160 -10.14 23.26 -6.37
C GLU A 160 -8.91 22.33 -6.44
N ILE A 161 -9.10 21.02 -6.18
CA ILE A 161 -8.03 20.02 -6.30
C ILE A 161 -8.28 19.20 -7.57
N ALA A 162 -7.71 19.65 -8.68
CA ALA A 162 -7.78 19.01 -10.00
C ALA A 162 -6.44 19.17 -10.74
N GLU A 163 -6.19 18.34 -11.76
CA GLU A 163 -4.90 18.28 -12.50
C GLU A 163 -4.46 19.64 -13.06
N ALA A 164 -5.40 20.44 -13.56
CA ALA A 164 -5.13 21.76 -14.14
C ALA A 164 -5.40 22.94 -13.18
N SER A 165 -5.67 22.67 -11.90
CA SER A 165 -6.04 23.73 -10.94
C SER A 165 -4.86 24.67 -10.65
N THR A 166 -5.17 25.96 -10.59
CA THR A 166 -4.23 27.03 -10.20
C THR A 166 -4.62 27.69 -8.87
N ASP A 167 -5.58 27.10 -8.15
CA ASP A 167 -6.06 27.65 -6.89
C ASP A 167 -5.06 27.46 -5.74
N ALA A 168 -5.10 28.37 -4.78
CA ALA A 168 -4.32 28.22 -3.55
C ALA A 168 -4.92 27.15 -2.64
N VAL A 169 -4.07 26.26 -2.12
CA VAL A 169 -4.46 25.21 -1.18
C VAL A 169 -4.35 25.73 0.26
N ASN A 170 -5.41 25.57 1.05
CA ASN A 170 -5.40 25.99 2.45
C ASN A 170 -4.89 24.89 3.40
N GLY A 171 -4.64 25.26 4.66
CA GLY A 171 -4.12 24.34 5.68
C GLY A 171 -5.03 23.14 5.96
N ARG A 172 -6.35 23.28 5.80
CA ARG A 172 -7.29 22.17 5.98
C ARG A 172 -7.11 21.09 4.91
N GLN A 173 -6.94 21.48 3.65
CA GLN A 173 -6.73 20.55 2.55
C GLN A 173 -5.40 19.80 2.65
N LEU A 174 -4.32 20.50 3.05
CA LEU A 174 -3.03 19.86 3.30
C LEU A 174 -3.07 18.93 4.52
N TYR A 175 -3.73 19.34 5.60
CA TYR A 175 -3.91 18.49 6.78
C TYR A 175 -4.68 17.21 6.44
N ALA A 176 -5.73 17.32 5.62
CA ALA A 176 -6.48 16.14 5.15
C ALA A 176 -5.60 15.16 4.39
N THR A 177 -4.64 15.64 3.58
CA THR A 177 -3.66 14.80 2.87
C THR A 177 -2.65 14.18 3.85
N ASN A 178 -2.10 14.96 4.77
CA ASN A 178 -1.12 14.50 5.75
C ASN A 178 -1.71 13.42 6.68
N GLN A 179 -3.00 13.50 7.03
CA GLN A 179 -3.68 12.44 7.78
C GLN A 179 -3.77 11.12 7.00
N ARG A 180 -3.99 11.18 5.68
CA ARG A 180 -3.99 9.99 4.81
C ARG A 180 -2.59 9.38 4.69
N VAL A 181 -1.56 10.23 4.61
CA VAL A 181 -0.14 9.82 4.56
C VAL A 181 0.31 9.18 5.87
N ILE A 182 -0.01 9.75 7.03
CA ILE A 182 0.33 9.16 8.34
C ILE A 182 -0.35 7.79 8.56
N ALA A 183 -1.57 7.63 8.05
CA ALA A 183 -2.28 6.36 8.09
C ALA A 183 -1.60 5.27 7.23
N LEU A 184 -0.88 5.65 6.16
CA LEU A 184 -0.05 4.76 5.36
C LEU A 184 1.32 4.51 6.03
N GLU A 185 1.96 5.57 6.53
CA GLU A 185 3.34 5.55 7.06
C GLU A 185 3.50 4.78 8.38
N ASN A 186 2.47 4.71 9.23
CA ASN A 186 2.50 3.88 10.45
C ASN A 186 2.20 2.39 10.22
N SER A 187 2.32 1.92 8.98
CA SER A 187 2.34 0.50 8.64
C SER A 187 3.67 -0.21 8.99
N THR A 188 4.29 0.05 10.14
CA THR A 188 5.23 -0.93 10.77
C THR A 188 4.49 -1.97 11.61
N ALA A 189 3.21 -1.71 11.90
CA ALA A 189 2.22 -2.72 12.26
C ALA A 189 1.57 -3.34 11.02
N GLY A 190 2.06 -3.02 9.81
CA GLY A 190 1.33 -3.05 8.54
C GLY A 190 -0.11 -2.52 8.63
N ILE A 191 -0.95 -2.82 7.64
CA ILE A 191 -2.37 -2.48 7.70
C ILE A 191 -3.06 -3.36 8.75
N ARG A 192 -4.26 -3.00 9.21
CA ARG A 192 -5.01 -3.63 10.34
C ARG A 192 -4.88 -5.16 10.50
N TYR A 193 -4.75 -5.90 9.40
CA TYR A 193 -4.71 -7.36 9.35
C TYR A 193 -3.39 -7.96 8.88
N PHE A 194 -2.48 -7.15 8.35
CA PHE A 194 -1.14 -7.58 7.93
C PHE A 194 -0.14 -6.90 8.84
N ARG A 195 0.40 -7.62 9.82
CA ARG A 195 1.49 -7.12 10.67
C ARG A 195 2.74 -7.94 10.41
N VAL A 196 3.85 -7.29 10.11
CA VAL A 196 5.15 -7.95 9.98
C VAL A 196 6.11 -7.32 10.99
N LYS A 197 6.38 -8.04 12.10
CA LYS A 197 7.41 -7.64 13.06
C LYS A 197 8.75 -8.25 12.65
N SER A 198 9.51 -7.55 11.83
CA SER A 198 10.84 -7.99 11.42
C SER A 198 11.76 -6.82 11.10
N THR A 199 13.07 -7.11 11.15
CA THR A 199 14.15 -6.21 10.70
C THR A 199 14.98 -6.84 9.57
N LYS A 200 14.53 -7.98 9.03
CA LYS A 200 15.20 -8.71 7.95
C LYS A 200 14.73 -8.19 6.59
N SER A 201 15.37 -8.64 5.51
CA SER A 201 15.00 -8.26 4.14
C SER A 201 13.54 -8.53 3.82
N ASP A 202 13.00 -7.78 2.88
CA ASP A 202 11.62 -7.96 2.41
C ASP A 202 11.42 -9.30 1.69
N GLY A 203 10.15 -9.63 1.44
CA GLY A 203 9.79 -10.72 0.56
C GLY A 203 10.06 -10.37 -0.91
N VAL A 204 10.52 -11.33 -1.70
CA VAL A 204 10.80 -11.17 -3.13
C VAL A 204 9.88 -12.06 -3.94
N ALA A 205 8.94 -11.46 -4.67
CA ALA A 205 8.14 -12.11 -5.69
C ALA A 205 8.77 -11.81 -7.07
N SER A 206 9.54 -12.74 -7.62
CA SER A 206 10.23 -12.58 -8.91
C SER A 206 9.58 -13.31 -10.08
N GLY A 207 8.63 -14.21 -9.81
CA GLY A 207 7.81 -14.83 -10.84
C GLY A 207 6.63 -13.93 -11.23
N ASP A 208 6.15 -14.08 -12.46
CA ASP A 208 4.92 -13.40 -12.91
C ASP A 208 3.74 -13.78 -12.00
N ASP A 209 2.94 -12.80 -11.58
CA ASP A 209 1.80 -12.99 -10.65
C ASP A 209 2.15 -13.66 -9.30
N ALA A 210 3.43 -13.64 -8.89
CA ALA A 210 3.87 -14.28 -7.64
C ALA A 210 3.57 -13.42 -6.40
N VAL A 211 3.50 -14.09 -5.24
CA VAL A 211 3.22 -13.45 -3.96
C VAL A 211 4.24 -13.89 -2.91
N ALA A 212 4.96 -12.94 -2.32
CA ALA A 212 5.91 -13.17 -1.24
C ALA A 212 5.52 -12.35 0.01
N ILE A 213 5.13 -13.03 1.09
CA ILE A 213 4.63 -12.44 2.33
C ILE A 213 5.53 -12.84 3.50
N GLY A 214 6.22 -11.85 4.07
CA GLY A 214 7.05 -12.03 5.26
C GLY A 214 8.55 -11.90 4.98
N PRO A 215 9.37 -11.81 6.05
CA PRO A 215 10.77 -11.46 5.93
C PRO A 215 11.59 -12.54 5.23
N ALA A 216 12.39 -12.14 4.24
CA ALA A 216 13.22 -13.01 3.41
C ALA A 216 12.43 -14.13 2.71
N SER A 217 11.12 -13.97 2.56
CA SER A 217 10.31 -14.90 1.75
C SER A 217 10.64 -14.75 0.27
N GLY A 218 10.51 -15.82 -0.51
CA GLY A 218 10.80 -15.84 -1.93
C GLY A 218 9.75 -16.64 -2.69
N ALA A 219 9.28 -16.08 -3.81
CA ALA A 219 8.34 -16.69 -4.74
C ALA A 219 8.87 -16.48 -6.17
N ALA A 220 9.55 -17.50 -6.70
CA ALA A 220 10.33 -17.40 -7.94
C ALA A 220 9.60 -17.95 -9.18
N GLY A 221 8.67 -18.89 -9.00
CA GLY A 221 7.87 -19.43 -10.09
C GLY A 221 6.69 -18.52 -10.48
N PRO A 222 6.22 -18.56 -11.73
CA PRO A 222 4.97 -17.90 -12.11
C PRO A 222 3.80 -18.39 -11.26
N GLY A 223 2.99 -17.47 -10.74
CA GLY A 223 1.85 -17.76 -9.84
C GLY A 223 2.25 -18.41 -8.51
N SER A 224 3.52 -18.33 -8.10
CA SER A 224 4.00 -18.96 -6.87
C SER A 224 3.66 -18.14 -5.62
N LEU A 225 3.60 -18.84 -4.47
CA LEU A 225 3.23 -18.24 -3.19
C LEU A 225 4.24 -18.61 -2.09
N GLY A 226 4.99 -17.63 -1.59
CA GLY A 226 5.85 -17.74 -0.42
C GLY A 226 5.26 -17.00 0.79
N ILE A 227 4.96 -17.68 1.90
CA ILE A 227 4.46 -17.04 3.14
C ILE A 227 5.29 -17.49 4.35
N GLY A 228 5.86 -16.53 5.07
CA GLY A 228 6.59 -16.75 6.33
C GLY A 228 8.08 -16.43 6.24
N TYR A 229 8.77 -16.46 7.38
CA TYR A 229 10.20 -16.16 7.42
C TYR A 229 11.01 -17.16 6.59
N ALA A 230 11.74 -16.67 5.59
CA ALA A 230 12.57 -17.51 4.72
C ALA A 230 11.81 -18.67 4.02
N ALA A 231 10.50 -18.52 3.80
CA ALA A 231 9.73 -19.43 2.96
C ALA A 231 10.16 -19.27 1.50
N ARG A 232 10.42 -20.35 0.78
CA ARG A 232 11.00 -20.33 -0.57
C ARG A 232 10.19 -21.20 -1.53
N ALA A 233 9.29 -20.59 -2.29
CA ALA A 233 8.66 -21.22 -3.45
C ALA A 233 9.60 -21.03 -4.66
N LEU A 234 10.53 -21.97 -4.83
CA LEU A 234 11.61 -21.95 -5.83
C LEU A 234 11.26 -22.69 -7.12
N GLY A 235 10.23 -23.54 -7.07
CA GLY A 235 9.76 -24.28 -8.23
C GLY A 235 9.21 -23.37 -9.32
N GLY A 236 8.87 -23.96 -10.47
CA GLY A 236 8.19 -23.24 -11.53
C GLY A 236 6.71 -23.01 -11.21
N LEU A 237 5.84 -23.24 -12.18
CA LEU A 237 4.45 -22.79 -12.18
C LEU A 237 3.68 -23.23 -10.93
N GLY A 238 3.08 -22.27 -10.21
CA GLY A 238 2.12 -22.53 -9.13
C GLY A 238 2.69 -23.19 -7.87
N SER A 239 3.99 -23.11 -7.62
CA SER A 239 4.60 -23.65 -6.40
C SER A 239 4.19 -22.86 -5.14
N ILE A 240 3.98 -23.54 -4.02
CA ILE A 240 3.53 -22.94 -2.74
C ILE A 240 4.50 -23.32 -1.63
N ALA A 241 4.95 -22.35 -0.85
CA ALA A 241 5.75 -22.52 0.35
C ALA A 241 5.20 -21.64 1.48
N VAL A 242 4.51 -22.24 2.45
CA VAL A 242 3.87 -21.56 3.58
C VAL A 242 4.44 -22.09 4.88
N GLY A 243 5.09 -21.24 5.66
CA GLY A 243 5.71 -21.58 6.94
C GLY A 243 7.20 -21.20 6.97
N SER A 244 7.71 -20.98 8.18
CA SER A 244 9.11 -20.58 8.38
C SER A 244 10.08 -21.61 7.77
N SER A 245 10.95 -21.17 6.87
CA SER A 245 11.92 -22.02 6.15
C SER A 245 11.29 -23.18 5.37
N SER A 246 10.02 -23.10 4.98
CA SER A 246 9.42 -24.03 4.02
C SER A 246 10.04 -23.85 2.63
N VAL A 247 10.13 -24.94 1.86
CA VAL A 247 10.70 -24.91 0.51
C VAL A 247 9.89 -25.81 -0.41
N SER A 248 9.50 -25.29 -1.56
CA SER A 248 8.98 -26.06 -2.69
C SER A 248 9.86 -25.80 -3.93
N THR A 249 10.32 -26.84 -4.62
CA THR A 249 11.35 -26.70 -5.67
C THR A 249 10.91 -27.04 -7.09
N ALA A 250 9.66 -27.49 -7.30
CA ALA A 250 9.16 -27.90 -8.60
C ALA A 250 7.74 -27.35 -8.88
N ASP A 251 7.25 -27.58 -10.10
CA ASP A 251 5.92 -27.15 -10.55
C ASP A 251 4.83 -27.77 -9.68
N TYR A 252 3.86 -26.96 -9.26
CA TYR A 252 2.75 -27.37 -8.41
C TYR A 252 3.14 -28.02 -7.07
N ALA A 253 4.42 -27.94 -6.67
CA ALA A 253 4.89 -28.47 -5.39
C ALA A 253 4.41 -27.58 -4.24
N GLN A 254 3.86 -28.20 -3.18
CA GLN A 254 3.22 -27.51 -2.07
C GLN A 254 3.86 -27.90 -0.74
N ALA A 255 4.52 -26.94 -0.10
CA ALA A 255 5.09 -27.10 1.23
C ALA A 255 4.31 -26.23 2.24
N PHE A 256 3.63 -26.87 3.19
CA PHE A 256 2.90 -26.22 4.28
C PHE A 256 3.49 -26.64 5.63
N GLY A 257 3.93 -25.68 6.43
CA GLY A 257 4.52 -25.89 7.76
C GLY A 257 5.99 -25.50 7.84
N VAL A 258 6.50 -25.43 9.07
CA VAL A 258 7.88 -24.99 9.32
C VAL A 258 8.86 -26.06 8.84
N ARG A 259 9.79 -25.69 7.95
CA ARG A 259 10.76 -26.60 7.31
C ARG A 259 10.13 -27.73 6.46
N ALA A 260 8.87 -27.60 6.04
CA ALA A 260 8.30 -28.51 5.06
C ALA A 260 9.08 -28.40 3.73
N TYR A 261 9.41 -29.54 3.11
CA TYR A 261 10.21 -29.61 1.89
C TYR A 261 9.49 -30.45 0.84
N ALA A 262 9.06 -29.81 -0.25
CA ALA A 262 8.42 -30.44 -1.39
C ALA A 262 9.33 -30.41 -2.63
N ALA A 263 9.93 -31.55 -2.99
CA ALA A 263 11.01 -31.59 -3.98
C ALA A 263 10.54 -31.67 -5.43
N SER A 264 9.51 -32.46 -5.70
CA SER A 264 9.12 -32.89 -7.04
C SER A 264 7.78 -32.29 -7.48
N SER A 265 7.48 -32.39 -8.78
CA SER A 265 6.26 -31.82 -9.33
C SER A 265 5.01 -32.46 -8.73
N GLY A 266 4.07 -31.62 -8.29
CA GLY A 266 2.80 -32.05 -7.67
C GLY A 266 2.93 -32.62 -6.25
N ASP A 267 4.11 -32.56 -5.65
CA ASP A 267 4.32 -32.99 -4.27
C ASP A 267 3.56 -32.14 -3.26
N VAL A 268 3.16 -32.76 -2.16
CA VAL A 268 2.50 -32.09 -1.04
C VAL A 268 3.17 -32.49 0.28
N ALA A 269 3.84 -31.54 0.93
CA ALA A 269 4.48 -31.71 2.23
C ALA A 269 3.75 -30.85 3.29
N ILE A 270 3.11 -31.45 4.30
CA ILE A 270 2.29 -30.76 5.30
C ILE A 270 2.75 -31.09 6.74
N GLY A 271 3.38 -30.15 7.43
CA GLY A 271 3.77 -30.29 8.83
C GLY A 271 5.14 -29.70 9.15
N PHE A 272 5.64 -29.99 10.34
CA PHE A 272 7.00 -29.61 10.72
C PHE A 272 7.99 -30.62 10.14
N ASN A 273 8.97 -30.13 9.37
CA ASN A 273 10.07 -30.92 8.82
C ASN A 273 9.58 -32.17 8.05
N THR A 274 8.47 -32.03 7.32
CA THR A 274 8.01 -33.03 6.34
C THR A 274 8.86 -33.00 5.10
N GLN A 275 9.06 -34.16 4.47
CA GLN A 275 9.88 -34.28 3.27
C GLN A 275 9.18 -35.14 2.23
N THR A 276 8.98 -34.58 1.05
CA THR A 276 8.75 -35.35 -0.17
C THR A 276 10.01 -35.21 -1.02
N ASN A 277 10.82 -36.26 -1.09
CA ASN A 277 12.18 -36.22 -1.65
C ASN A 277 12.45 -37.39 -2.61
N GLY A 278 11.41 -38.13 -2.99
CA GLY A 278 11.50 -39.09 -4.08
C GLY A 278 11.45 -38.35 -5.41
N GLY A 279 12.40 -38.62 -6.31
CA GLY A 279 12.42 -38.02 -7.66
C GLY A 279 11.23 -38.36 -8.56
N GLY A 280 10.13 -38.91 -8.00
CA GLY A 280 8.86 -39.13 -8.68
C GLY A 280 7.84 -38.05 -8.32
N GLN A 281 6.82 -37.93 -9.16
CA GLN A 281 5.77 -36.92 -9.00
C GLN A 281 4.71 -37.35 -7.98
N ALA A 282 3.99 -36.36 -7.45
CA ALA A 282 2.76 -36.54 -6.66
C ALA A 282 2.92 -37.35 -5.35
N ALA A 283 4.02 -37.15 -4.61
CA ALA A 283 4.14 -37.69 -3.26
C ALA A 283 3.40 -36.81 -2.22
N LEU A 284 2.80 -37.43 -1.21
CA LEU A 284 2.12 -36.77 -0.10
C LEU A 284 2.77 -37.16 1.22
N ALA A 285 3.38 -36.20 1.93
CA ALA A 285 3.87 -36.38 3.30
C ALA A 285 3.15 -35.41 4.24
N ALA A 286 2.45 -35.93 5.26
CA ALA A 286 1.79 -35.10 6.26
C ALA A 286 2.05 -35.57 7.70
N GLY A 287 2.41 -34.65 8.59
CA GLY A 287 2.71 -34.92 10.00
C GLY A 287 4.14 -34.54 10.40
N PHE A 288 4.42 -34.47 11.70
CA PHE A 288 5.77 -34.12 12.18
C PHE A 288 6.80 -35.16 11.71
N ASN A 289 7.84 -34.73 10.99
CA ASN A 289 8.87 -35.60 10.42
C ASN A 289 8.35 -36.75 9.51
N ALA A 290 7.19 -36.59 8.85
CA ALA A 290 6.73 -37.56 7.85
C ALA A 290 7.61 -37.50 6.59
N SER A 291 7.86 -38.65 5.96
CA SER A 291 8.73 -38.80 4.79
C SER A 291 8.08 -39.65 3.71
N ALA A 292 7.89 -39.06 2.53
CA ALA A 292 7.40 -39.72 1.33
C ALA A 292 8.50 -39.65 0.26
N SER A 293 9.31 -40.69 0.16
CA SER A 293 10.62 -40.64 -0.50
C SER A 293 10.66 -41.31 -1.88
N ALA A 294 9.50 -41.61 -2.47
CA ALA A 294 9.39 -42.18 -3.81
C ALA A 294 8.13 -41.66 -4.54
N ALA A 295 8.00 -42.00 -5.84
CA ALA A 295 6.84 -41.64 -6.66
C ALA A 295 5.52 -42.16 -6.06
N GLU A 296 4.47 -41.35 -6.15
CA GLU A 296 3.09 -41.77 -5.82
C GLU A 296 2.95 -42.32 -4.37
N THR A 297 3.78 -41.83 -3.45
CA THR A 297 3.78 -42.28 -2.05
C THR A 297 2.86 -41.45 -1.18
N VAL A 298 2.32 -42.07 -0.14
CA VAL A 298 1.49 -41.41 0.88
C VAL A 298 2.05 -41.73 2.26
N ALA A 299 2.56 -40.75 3.00
CA ALA A 299 3.04 -40.88 4.37
C ALA A 299 2.27 -39.93 5.30
N LEU A 300 1.34 -40.45 6.09
CA LEU A 300 0.45 -39.67 6.96
C LEU A 300 0.63 -40.06 8.43
N GLY A 301 1.25 -39.19 9.23
CA GLY A 301 1.43 -39.37 10.66
C GLY A 301 2.81 -38.95 11.16
N LEU A 302 2.96 -38.82 12.48
CA LEU A 302 4.25 -38.56 13.13
C LEU A 302 5.27 -39.63 12.70
N GLN A 303 6.35 -39.22 12.02
CA GLN A 303 7.40 -40.12 11.54
C GLN A 303 6.90 -41.27 10.64
N ALA A 304 5.76 -41.11 9.96
CA ALA A 304 5.34 -42.05 8.92
C ALA A 304 6.34 -42.04 7.76
N ARG A 305 6.68 -43.22 7.24
CA ARG A 305 7.67 -43.38 6.17
C ARG A 305 7.13 -44.25 5.06
N ALA A 306 6.96 -43.67 3.87
CA ALA A 306 6.74 -44.39 2.62
C ALA A 306 7.96 -44.18 1.73
N THR A 307 8.80 -45.21 1.57
CA THR A 307 10.15 -45.06 0.99
C THR A 307 10.29 -45.61 -0.43
N ALA A 308 9.26 -46.28 -0.96
CA ALA A 308 9.28 -46.92 -2.25
C ALA A 308 8.00 -46.64 -3.04
N GLN A 309 8.06 -46.79 -4.37
CA GLN A 309 6.99 -46.40 -5.29
C GLN A 309 5.62 -46.95 -4.89
N GLY A 310 4.59 -46.09 -4.90
CA GLY A 310 3.22 -46.47 -4.56
C GLY A 310 3.01 -46.87 -3.10
N GLY A 311 4.01 -46.65 -2.23
CA GLY A 311 3.94 -46.98 -0.81
C GLY A 311 2.95 -46.10 -0.05
N VAL A 312 2.11 -46.72 0.78
CA VAL A 312 1.13 -46.03 1.63
C VAL A 312 1.44 -46.34 3.10
N ALA A 313 1.74 -45.33 3.89
CA ALA A 313 2.07 -45.43 5.32
C ALA A 313 1.19 -44.46 6.12
N ILE A 314 0.14 -44.97 6.76
CA ILE A 314 -0.84 -44.19 7.51
C ILE A 314 -0.83 -44.60 8.98
N GLY A 315 -0.41 -43.69 9.84
CA GLY A 315 -0.24 -43.91 11.28
C GLY A 315 1.15 -43.49 11.73
N ALA A 316 1.29 -43.15 13.01
CA ALA A 316 2.58 -42.73 13.54
C ALA A 316 3.59 -43.88 13.54
N ARG A 317 4.82 -43.59 13.08
CA ARG A 317 5.95 -44.52 12.95
C ARG A 317 5.68 -45.72 12.05
N THR A 318 4.79 -45.56 11.08
CA THR A 318 4.57 -46.58 10.04
C THR A 318 5.75 -46.64 9.08
N GLN A 319 5.98 -47.82 8.51
CA GLN A 319 7.01 -48.03 7.50
C GLN A 319 6.48 -48.87 6.33
N ALA A 320 6.13 -48.20 5.23
CA ALA A 320 5.92 -48.82 3.93
C ALA A 320 7.27 -48.81 3.18
N GLY A 321 8.02 -49.90 3.36
CA GLY A 321 9.44 -49.97 3.00
C GLY A 321 9.71 -50.26 1.53
N ASN A 322 8.80 -50.95 0.85
CA ASN A 322 9.01 -51.48 -0.51
C ASN A 322 7.84 -51.17 -1.45
N ALA A 323 8.01 -51.50 -2.74
CA ALA A 323 7.08 -51.10 -3.79
C ALA A 323 5.67 -51.66 -3.53
N GLY A 324 4.65 -50.81 -3.72
CA GLY A 324 3.25 -51.19 -3.55
C GLY A 324 2.84 -51.59 -2.13
N SER A 325 3.70 -51.37 -1.12
CA SER A 325 3.37 -51.73 0.26
C SER A 325 2.36 -50.75 0.88
N ALA A 326 1.40 -51.26 1.64
CA ALA A 326 0.33 -50.49 2.26
C ALA A 326 0.23 -50.79 3.76
N VAL A 327 0.37 -49.77 4.59
CA VAL A 327 0.59 -49.89 6.03
C VAL A 327 -0.34 -48.94 6.76
N PHE A 328 -1.17 -49.49 7.63
CA PHE A 328 -2.18 -48.76 8.38
C PHE A 328 -2.11 -49.12 9.87
N GLY A 329 -1.73 -48.17 10.71
CA GLY A 329 -1.71 -48.32 12.18
C GLY A 329 -0.37 -47.98 12.82
N HIS A 330 -0.41 -47.52 14.07
CA HIS A 330 0.79 -47.12 14.83
C HIS A 330 1.86 -48.22 14.87
N GLU A 331 3.11 -47.88 14.52
CA GLU A 331 4.27 -48.80 14.51
C GLU A 331 4.12 -50.04 13.61
N SER A 332 3.18 -50.04 12.65
CA SER A 332 3.08 -51.13 11.67
C SER A 332 4.11 -50.98 10.54
N SER A 333 4.47 -52.10 9.92
CA SER A 333 5.54 -52.16 8.93
C SER A 333 5.27 -53.19 7.84
N ALA A 334 5.54 -52.83 6.58
CA ALA A 334 5.59 -53.75 5.47
C ALA A 334 6.94 -53.58 4.77
N THR A 335 7.84 -54.53 5.01
CA THR A 335 9.21 -54.55 4.48
C THR A 335 9.38 -55.56 3.35
N ALA A 336 8.29 -55.94 2.69
CA ALA A 336 8.28 -56.74 1.48
C ALA A 336 7.38 -56.10 0.40
N ASP A 337 7.63 -56.44 -0.86
CA ASP A 337 6.85 -55.96 -2.01
C ASP A 337 5.37 -56.33 -1.88
N ASN A 338 4.49 -55.39 -2.22
CA ASN A 338 3.03 -55.53 -2.16
C ASN A 338 2.50 -55.99 -0.79
N GLY A 339 3.26 -55.75 0.28
CA GLY A 339 2.87 -56.13 1.63
C GLY A 339 1.79 -55.21 2.20
N THR A 340 0.72 -55.77 2.76
CA THR A 340 -0.35 -55.00 3.41
C THR A 340 -0.42 -55.26 4.91
N ALA A 341 -0.06 -54.28 5.74
CA ALA A 341 -0.12 -54.38 7.20
C ALA A 341 -1.26 -53.50 7.74
N VAL A 342 -2.21 -54.08 8.48
CA VAL A 342 -3.37 -53.35 9.04
C VAL A 342 -3.50 -53.67 10.53
N GLY A 343 -3.20 -52.69 11.37
CA GLY A 343 -3.28 -52.78 12.83
C GLY A 343 -1.99 -52.34 13.51
N ARG A 344 -2.09 -51.88 14.77
CA ARG A 344 -0.91 -51.46 15.55
C ARG A 344 0.13 -52.58 15.60
N ALA A 345 1.38 -52.27 15.26
CA ALA A 345 2.50 -53.22 15.22
C ALA A 345 2.26 -54.47 14.33
N ALA A 346 1.36 -54.39 13.33
CA ALA A 346 1.27 -55.41 12.30
C ALA A 346 2.52 -55.39 11.42
N ALA A 347 3.05 -56.55 11.06
CA ALA A 347 4.28 -56.69 10.30
C ALA A 347 4.12 -57.64 9.11
N VAL A 348 4.51 -57.18 7.92
CA VAL A 348 4.62 -58.02 6.72
C VAL A 348 6.08 -58.08 6.29
N THR A 349 6.65 -59.29 6.29
CA THR A 349 8.05 -59.55 5.91
C THR A 349 8.18 -60.42 4.67
N ALA A 350 7.07 -60.89 4.11
CA ALA A 350 7.03 -61.70 2.88
C ALA A 350 6.20 -61.03 1.78
N ALA A 351 6.62 -61.21 0.52
CA ALA A 351 6.00 -60.57 -0.64
C ALA A 351 4.53 -60.98 -0.84
N ASN A 352 3.70 -60.03 -1.28
CA ASN A 352 2.25 -60.21 -1.43
C ASN A 352 1.56 -60.73 -0.14
N GLY A 353 2.14 -60.44 1.02
CA GLY A 353 1.62 -60.83 2.31
C GLY A 353 0.64 -59.81 2.89
N VAL A 354 -0.35 -60.27 3.66
CA VAL A 354 -1.28 -59.42 4.39
C VAL A 354 -1.22 -59.76 5.88
N ALA A 355 -0.90 -58.80 6.74
CA ALA A 355 -1.02 -58.94 8.18
C ALA A 355 -2.24 -58.15 8.67
N LEU A 356 -3.28 -58.84 9.12
CA LEU A 356 -4.56 -58.25 9.54
C LEU A 356 -4.75 -58.37 11.05
N GLY A 357 -4.81 -57.23 11.73
CA GLY A 357 -4.95 -57.10 13.18
C GLY A 357 -3.68 -56.65 13.90
N ALA A 358 -3.85 -56.11 15.12
CA ALA A 358 -2.73 -55.62 15.92
C ALA A 358 -1.74 -56.74 16.28
N GLY A 359 -0.44 -56.52 16.05
CA GLY A 359 0.60 -57.52 16.30
C GLY A 359 0.58 -58.73 15.37
N SER A 360 -0.22 -58.72 14.30
CA SER A 360 -0.18 -59.80 13.31
C SER A 360 1.12 -59.78 12.52
N THR A 361 1.65 -60.97 12.21
CA THR A 361 2.88 -61.15 11.45
C THR A 361 2.62 -62.01 10.23
N CYS A 362 2.91 -61.50 9.03
CA CYS A 362 2.85 -62.25 7.79
C CYS A 362 4.27 -62.49 7.25
N ASP A 363 4.77 -63.71 7.45
CA ASP A 363 6.10 -64.17 7.09
C ASP A 363 6.11 -65.17 5.92
N ARG A 364 4.94 -65.37 5.28
CA ARG A 364 4.75 -66.27 4.14
C ARG A 364 4.27 -65.50 2.91
N THR A 365 4.91 -65.78 1.78
CA THR A 365 4.55 -65.18 0.47
C THR A 365 3.12 -65.58 0.08
N ASN A 366 2.38 -64.65 -0.56
CA ASN A 366 1.01 -64.88 -1.04
C ASN A 366 0.06 -65.40 0.05
N SER A 367 0.09 -64.81 1.25
CA SER A 367 -0.73 -65.27 2.37
C SER A 367 -1.36 -64.13 3.17
N VAL A 368 -2.47 -64.44 3.86
CA VAL A 368 -3.11 -63.54 4.82
C VAL A 368 -2.92 -64.12 6.22
N SER A 369 -2.14 -63.43 7.05
CA SER A 369 -2.00 -63.73 8.47
C SER A 369 -2.96 -62.87 9.29
N VAL A 370 -3.82 -63.53 10.07
CA VAL A 370 -4.73 -62.88 11.02
C VAL A 370 -4.20 -62.89 12.46
N GLY A 371 -2.91 -63.15 12.65
CA GLY A 371 -2.30 -63.29 13.97
C GLY A 371 -0.78 -63.47 13.93
N SER A 372 -0.24 -64.10 14.96
CA SER A 372 1.15 -64.53 15.02
C SER A 372 1.21 -65.98 15.56
N PRO A 373 2.39 -66.64 15.57
CA PRO A 373 2.53 -67.99 16.14
C PRO A 373 1.93 -68.12 17.55
N ASP A 374 2.11 -67.07 18.36
CA ASP A 374 1.71 -67.00 19.77
C ASP A 374 0.36 -66.29 20.01
N ALA A 375 -0.18 -65.60 19.00
CA ALA A 375 -1.43 -64.85 19.10
C ALA A 375 -2.34 -65.13 17.89
N ARG A 376 -2.94 -66.32 17.87
CA ARG A 376 -3.88 -66.74 16.81
C ARG A 376 -5.25 -66.13 17.03
N ARG A 377 -5.97 -65.89 15.93
CA ARG A 377 -7.35 -65.40 15.97
C ARG A 377 -8.30 -66.40 15.35
N GLN A 378 -9.52 -66.45 15.88
CA GLN A 378 -10.62 -67.17 15.25
C GLN A 378 -11.19 -66.33 14.11
N LEU A 379 -11.56 -67.01 13.03
CA LEU A 379 -12.38 -66.44 11.96
C LEU A 379 -13.84 -66.79 12.29
N VAL A 380 -14.68 -65.77 12.48
CA VAL A 380 -16.09 -65.91 12.86
C VAL A 380 -16.98 -65.29 11.78
N ASN A 381 -18.25 -65.68 11.75
CA ASN A 381 -19.23 -65.25 10.72
C ASN A 381 -18.84 -65.69 9.30
N VAL A 382 -18.32 -66.90 9.16
CA VAL A 382 -17.95 -67.51 7.87
C VAL A 382 -19.13 -68.35 7.36
N ALA A 383 -19.72 -67.94 6.24
CA ALA A 383 -20.77 -68.68 5.56
C ALA A 383 -20.26 -70.04 5.04
N ASP A 384 -21.19 -70.93 4.68
CA ASP A 384 -20.83 -72.22 4.08
C ASP A 384 -20.10 -72.02 2.74
N ALA A 385 -19.03 -72.78 2.53
CA ALA A 385 -18.29 -72.84 1.27
C ALA A 385 -19.19 -73.31 0.12
N THR A 386 -19.09 -72.64 -1.03
CA THR A 386 -19.84 -72.93 -2.26
C THR A 386 -18.95 -73.26 -3.46
N ALA A 387 -17.67 -72.90 -3.39
CA ALA A 387 -16.64 -73.18 -4.39
C ALA A 387 -15.43 -73.91 -3.79
N LEU A 388 -14.59 -74.49 -4.65
CA LEU A 388 -13.44 -75.31 -4.23
C LEU A 388 -12.39 -74.57 -3.40
N ASN A 389 -12.31 -73.25 -3.51
CA ASN A 389 -11.31 -72.41 -2.84
C ASN A 389 -11.90 -71.56 -1.70
N ASP A 390 -13.14 -71.83 -1.31
CA ASP A 390 -13.76 -71.16 -0.17
C ASP A 390 -13.27 -71.74 1.16
N ALA A 391 -13.31 -70.92 2.21
CA ALA A 391 -13.04 -71.39 3.56
C ALA A 391 -14.20 -72.28 4.06
N VAL A 392 -13.88 -73.49 4.50
CA VAL A 392 -14.84 -74.41 5.12
C VAL A 392 -15.08 -74.00 6.57
N ASN A 393 -16.33 -73.84 6.97
CA ASN A 393 -16.67 -73.50 8.36
C ASN A 393 -16.88 -74.74 9.25
N LEU A 394 -17.12 -74.51 10.55
CA LEU A 394 -17.29 -75.61 11.52
C LEU A 394 -18.55 -76.44 11.28
N ALA A 395 -19.62 -75.88 10.71
CA ALA A 395 -20.86 -76.61 10.43
C ALA A 395 -20.64 -77.65 9.32
N GLN A 396 -19.98 -77.26 8.23
CA GLN A 396 -19.63 -78.16 7.13
C GLN A 396 -18.67 -79.26 7.58
N LEU A 397 -17.65 -78.94 8.39
CA LEU A 397 -16.75 -79.96 8.93
C LEU A 397 -17.50 -80.95 9.84
N ARG A 398 -18.42 -80.46 10.68
CA ARG A 398 -19.24 -81.31 11.55
C ARG A 398 -20.16 -82.24 10.77
N ALA A 399 -20.72 -81.78 9.65
CA ALA A 399 -21.52 -82.62 8.76
C ALA A 399 -20.70 -83.81 8.22
N VAL A 400 -19.48 -83.55 7.73
CA VAL A 400 -18.57 -84.61 7.25
C VAL A 400 -18.18 -85.58 8.38
N THR A 401 -17.87 -85.07 9.59
CA THR A 401 -17.55 -85.96 10.71
C THR A 401 -18.75 -86.82 11.13
N GLY A 402 -19.98 -86.28 11.06
CA GLY A 402 -21.19 -87.03 11.32
C GLY A 402 -21.42 -88.16 10.31
N GLU A 403 -21.18 -87.90 9.02
CA GLU A 403 -21.22 -88.94 7.98
C GLU A 403 -20.17 -90.02 8.21
N LEU A 404 -18.95 -89.65 8.61
CA LEU A 404 -17.87 -90.60 8.90
C LEU A 404 -18.16 -91.47 10.13
N GLU A 405 -18.72 -90.89 11.19
CA GLU A 405 -19.18 -91.64 12.36
C GLU A 405 -20.29 -92.63 12.00
N GLY A 406 -21.25 -92.20 11.17
CA GLY A 406 -22.29 -93.08 10.64
C GLY A 406 -21.74 -94.23 9.80
N LEU A 407 -20.72 -93.98 8.95
CA LEU A 407 -20.05 -95.01 8.18
C LEU A 407 -19.32 -96.01 9.09
N ARG A 408 -18.59 -95.52 10.11
CA ARG A 408 -17.90 -96.37 11.09
C ARG A 408 -18.88 -97.28 11.83
N ALA A 409 -20.04 -96.76 12.23
CA ALA A 409 -21.08 -97.56 12.87
C ALA A 409 -21.62 -98.66 11.94
N ARG A 410 -21.81 -98.36 10.65
CA ARG A 410 -22.26 -99.35 9.65
C ARG A 410 -21.24 -100.45 9.41
N ILE A 411 -19.95 -100.11 9.35
CA ILE A 411 -18.87 -101.10 9.19
C ILE A 411 -18.82 -102.02 10.41
N ALA A 412 -18.83 -101.47 11.62
CA ALA A 412 -18.82 -102.25 12.86
C ALA A 412 -20.03 -103.20 12.95
N ALA A 413 -21.22 -102.76 12.52
CA ALA A 413 -22.41 -103.62 12.47
C ALA A 413 -22.28 -104.76 11.44
N LEU A 414 -21.62 -104.51 10.31
CA LEU A 414 -21.34 -105.52 9.28
C LEU A 414 -20.31 -106.56 9.75
N GLU A 415 -19.31 -106.12 10.52
CA GLU A 415 -18.31 -106.98 11.13
C GLU A 415 -18.89 -107.85 12.26
N ALA A 416 -19.87 -107.33 13.01
CA ALA A 416 -20.55 -108.08 14.07
C ALA A 416 -21.61 -109.08 13.55
N GLY A 417 -22.01 -108.98 12.29
CA GLY A 417 -23.00 -109.86 11.63
C GLY A 417 -22.39 -110.96 10.75
N ARG A 418 -21.06 -111.06 10.69
CA ARG A 418 -20.29 -112.18 10.12
C ARG A 418 -19.75 -113.04 11.24
#